data_AF-D2HYX3-F1
#
_entry.id   AF-D2HYX3-F1
#
_cell.length_a   1.000
_cell.length_b   1.000
_cell.length_c   1.000
_cell.angle_alpha   90.00
_cell.angle_beta   90.00
_cell.angle_gamma   90.00
#
_symmetry.space_group_name_H-M   'P 1'
#
loop_
_entity.id
_entity.type
_entity.pdbx_description
1 polymer ?
#
loop_
_entity_poly.entity_id
_entity_poly.type
_entity_poly.pdbx_seq_one_letter_code
_entity_poly.pdbx_strand_id
1 'polypeptide(L)'
;VSPLEETVLHGFNTEHFYSVPHLTTDSHVPCPQVKLETVDPKTCSPKEYLETFIFPVLLPGMASLLHQAKKEKCFERKRTKFIACDFLTEWLYNQNPKRIGEDFTEFFSIPFVEQWLKHHPRPPIPLSLLLTEEEAALCIQSFWRAYLVRCDPEIQDLRQWQKKLREDKHIRQRVKIFWAKQEQK
;
A
#
# COMPACT_ATOMS: atom_id res chain seq x y z
N VAL A 1 -11.40 -5.05 48.09
CA VAL A 1 -10.96 -6.45 48.13
C VAL A 1 -11.54 -7.14 46.91
N SER A 2 -10.72 -7.33 45.87
CA SER A 2 -10.98 -8.25 44.74
C SER A 2 -10.80 -9.70 45.22
N PRO A 3 -11.17 -10.75 44.45
CA PRO A 3 -10.55 -11.11 43.16
C PRO A 3 -11.59 -11.45 42.07
N LEU A 4 -11.50 -10.94 40.83
CA LEU A 4 -10.71 -11.44 39.70
C LEU A 4 -10.86 -12.95 39.44
N GLU A 5 -11.84 -13.33 38.62
CA GLU A 5 -11.88 -14.64 37.96
C GLU A 5 -11.32 -14.52 36.55
N GLU A 6 -10.05 -14.93 36.44
CA GLU A 6 -9.35 -15.24 35.20
C GLU A 6 -10.06 -16.38 34.46
N THR A 7 -10.59 -16.10 33.29
CA THR A 7 -10.99 -17.14 32.35
C THR A 7 -9.74 -17.67 31.67
N VAL A 8 -9.16 -18.72 32.26
CA VAL A 8 -8.05 -19.51 31.71
C VAL A 8 -8.53 -20.18 30.43
N LEU A 9 -8.07 -19.68 29.28
CA LEU A 9 -8.21 -20.40 28.02
C LEU A 9 -7.26 -21.61 28.05
N HIS A 10 -7.89 -22.77 28.10
CA HIS A 10 -7.27 -24.08 28.07
C HIS A 10 -6.35 -24.22 26.85
N GLY A 11 -5.08 -24.52 27.12
CA GLY A 11 -4.01 -24.62 26.14
C GLY A 11 -4.36 -25.58 25.00
N PHE A 12 -4.36 -25.04 23.78
CA PHE A 12 -4.27 -25.84 22.58
C PHE A 12 -2.82 -26.34 22.46
N ASN A 13 -2.60 -27.57 22.92
CA ASN A 13 -1.42 -28.36 22.55
C ASN A 13 -1.43 -28.55 21.03
N THR A 14 -0.59 -27.78 20.34
CA THR A 14 -0.28 -27.98 18.92
C THR A 14 1.11 -28.60 18.79
N GLU A 15 1.39 -29.59 19.64
CA GLU A 15 2.52 -30.49 19.44
C GLU A 15 1.96 -31.75 18.78
N HIS A 16 2.70 -32.27 17.80
CA HIS A 16 2.33 -33.33 16.86
C HIS A 16 1.50 -32.82 15.69
N PHE A 17 2.18 -32.41 14.61
CA PHE A 17 1.87 -32.73 13.19
C PHE A 17 2.68 -31.88 12.20
N TYR A 18 3.94 -31.55 12.49
CA TYR A 18 4.89 -31.16 11.44
C TYR A 18 6.27 -31.73 11.77
N SER A 19 6.52 -32.95 11.32
CA SER A 19 7.89 -33.44 11.18
C SER A 19 8.57 -32.57 10.12
N VAL A 20 9.45 -31.69 10.57
CA VAL A 20 10.34 -30.90 9.71
C VAL A 20 11.27 -31.87 8.99
N PRO A 21 11.27 -31.95 7.64
CA PRO A 21 12.36 -32.60 6.94
C PRO A 21 13.60 -31.76 7.22
N HIS A 22 14.60 -32.37 7.84
CA HIS A 22 15.93 -31.78 7.98
C HIS A 22 16.38 -31.35 6.59
N LEU A 23 16.46 -30.03 6.35
CA LEU A 23 17.14 -29.50 5.16
C LEU A 23 18.58 -29.99 5.24
N THR A 24 18.89 -31.01 4.46
CA THR A 24 20.25 -31.30 4.04
C THR A 24 20.81 -30.03 3.45
N THR A 25 21.95 -29.59 4.01
CA THR A 25 22.85 -28.55 3.50
C THR A 25 22.72 -28.43 1.98
N ASP A 26 22.11 -27.35 1.50
CA ASP A 26 22.07 -27.05 0.08
C ASP A 26 23.51 -26.91 -0.40
N SER A 27 23.96 -27.92 -1.12
CA SER A 27 25.18 -27.87 -1.92
C SER A 27 25.01 -26.67 -2.84
N HIS A 28 25.80 -25.61 -2.59
CA HIS A 28 25.88 -24.45 -3.45
C HIS A 28 26.55 -24.89 -4.74
N VAL A 29 25.79 -25.56 -5.62
CA VAL A 29 26.20 -25.82 -7.00
C VAL A 29 26.29 -24.44 -7.63
N PRO A 30 27.49 -23.94 -7.95
CA PRO A 30 27.60 -22.69 -8.69
C PRO A 30 26.88 -22.92 -10.03
N CYS A 31 25.94 -22.04 -10.37
CA CYS A 31 25.36 -22.01 -11.71
C CYS A 31 26.50 -22.14 -12.72
N PRO A 32 26.43 -23.07 -13.69
CA PRO A 32 27.45 -23.17 -14.71
C PRO A 32 27.55 -21.80 -15.37
N GLN A 33 28.71 -21.15 -15.23
CA GLN A 33 29.04 -20.04 -16.12
C GLN A 33 29.24 -20.66 -17.50
N VAL A 34 28.12 -20.88 -18.19
CA VAL A 34 28.11 -21.23 -19.60
C VAL A 34 28.83 -20.08 -20.29
N LYS A 35 30.06 -20.37 -20.74
CA LYS A 35 30.77 -19.54 -21.69
C LYS A 35 29.78 -19.21 -22.80
N LEU A 36 29.44 -17.94 -22.90
CA LEU A 36 28.49 -17.40 -23.85
C LEU A 36 29.07 -17.64 -25.25
N GLU A 37 28.72 -18.77 -25.86
CA GLU A 37 28.77 -18.90 -27.29
C GLU A 37 27.92 -17.75 -27.84
N THR A 38 28.47 -17.02 -28.81
CA THR A 38 27.90 -15.78 -29.34
C THR A 38 26.61 -16.09 -30.10
N VAL A 39 25.53 -16.29 -29.37
CA VAL A 39 24.17 -16.37 -29.91
C VAL A 39 23.83 -15.00 -30.47
N ASP A 40 23.61 -14.89 -31.78
CA ASP A 40 23.15 -13.63 -32.38
C ASP A 40 21.70 -13.37 -31.92
N PRO A 41 21.43 -12.24 -31.22
CA PRO A 41 20.10 -11.91 -30.73
C PRO A 41 19.01 -11.85 -31.81
N LYS A 42 19.39 -11.68 -33.09
CA LYS A 42 18.43 -11.56 -34.21
C LYS A 42 18.07 -12.89 -34.86
N THR A 43 18.84 -13.94 -34.63
CA THR A 43 18.67 -15.23 -35.33
C THR A 43 18.30 -16.38 -34.41
N CYS A 44 18.39 -16.18 -33.09
CA CYS A 44 18.03 -17.21 -32.12
C CYS A 44 16.52 -17.37 -31.96
N SER A 45 16.12 -18.49 -31.37
CA SER A 45 14.71 -18.72 -31.03
C SER A 45 14.26 -17.75 -29.92
N PRO A 46 12.95 -17.43 -29.82
CA PRO A 46 12.44 -16.59 -28.74
C PRO A 46 12.79 -17.10 -27.33
N LYS A 47 12.85 -18.43 -27.15
CA LYS A 47 13.22 -19.06 -25.88
C LYS A 47 14.69 -18.76 -25.55
N GLU A 48 15.60 -19.03 -26.47
CA GLU A 48 17.04 -18.76 -26.27
C GLU A 48 17.29 -17.26 -26.04
N TYR A 49 16.56 -16.39 -26.74
CA TYR A 49 16.65 -14.95 -26.52
C TYR A 49 16.29 -14.58 -25.07
N LEU A 50 15.17 -15.09 -24.56
CA LEU A 50 14.74 -14.83 -23.18
C LEU A 50 15.74 -15.37 -22.17
N GLU A 51 16.18 -16.62 -22.33
CA GLU A 51 17.12 -17.29 -21.43
C GLU A 51 18.50 -16.62 -21.41
N THR A 52 18.97 -16.13 -22.57
CA THR A 52 20.32 -15.57 -22.71
C THR A 52 20.38 -14.08 -22.40
N PHE A 53 19.38 -13.28 -22.80
CA PHE A 53 19.46 -11.82 -22.75
C PHE A 53 18.53 -11.18 -21.71
N ILE A 54 17.38 -11.78 -21.42
CA ILE A 54 16.36 -11.15 -20.57
C ILE A 54 16.41 -11.70 -19.14
N PHE A 55 16.35 -13.02 -18.98
CA PHE A 55 16.29 -13.66 -17.66
C PHE A 55 17.49 -13.39 -16.75
N PRO A 56 18.75 -13.33 -17.24
CA PRO A 56 19.89 -13.02 -16.37
C PRO A 56 19.78 -11.65 -15.71
N VAL A 57 19.09 -10.70 -16.34
CA VAL A 57 18.86 -9.35 -15.81
C VAL A 57 17.56 -9.30 -15.00
N LEU A 58 16.49 -9.91 -15.52
CA LEU A 58 15.14 -9.78 -14.95
C LEU A 58 14.92 -10.63 -13.71
N LEU A 59 15.41 -11.89 -13.68
CA LEU A 59 15.13 -12.82 -12.59
C LEU A 59 15.67 -12.34 -11.23
N PRO A 60 16.89 -11.79 -11.11
CA PRO A 60 17.37 -11.24 -9.84
C PRO A 60 16.51 -10.06 -9.35
N GLY A 61 16.01 -9.23 -10.28
CA GLY A 61 15.08 -8.13 -9.98
C GLY A 61 13.74 -8.63 -9.48
N MET A 62 13.18 -9.66 -10.12
CA MET A 62 11.94 -10.31 -9.67
C MET A 62 12.12 -10.98 -8.30
N ALA A 63 13.25 -11.63 -8.05
CA ALA A 63 13.56 -12.20 -6.74
C ALA A 63 13.60 -11.10 -5.67
N SER A 64 14.29 -9.99 -5.92
CA SER A 64 14.34 -8.83 -5.02
C SER A 64 12.95 -8.23 -4.78
N LEU A 65 12.13 -8.15 -5.82
CA LEU A 65 10.74 -7.70 -5.75
C LEU A 65 9.90 -8.58 -4.83
N LEU A 66 10.04 -9.91 -4.91
CA LEU A 66 9.31 -10.83 -4.02
C LEU A 66 9.73 -10.65 -2.55
N HIS A 67 11.01 -10.40 -2.28
CA HIS A 67 11.48 -10.10 -0.92
C HIS A 67 10.88 -8.79 -0.40
N GLN A 68 10.86 -7.73 -1.23
CA GLN A 68 10.25 -6.46 -0.86
C GLN A 68 8.73 -6.60 -0.68
N ALA A 69 8.05 -7.34 -1.55
CA ALA A 69 6.61 -7.61 -1.45
C ALA A 69 6.27 -8.33 -0.13
N LYS A 70 7.13 -9.25 0.32
CA LYS A 70 7.01 -9.90 1.64
C LYS A 70 7.15 -8.88 2.77
N LYS A 71 8.16 -8.01 2.72
CA LYS A 71 8.39 -6.94 3.73
C LYS A 71 7.19 -5.98 3.83
N GLU A 72 6.58 -5.65 2.70
CA GLU A 72 5.39 -4.80 2.61
C GLU A 72 4.07 -5.54 2.91
N LYS A 73 4.13 -6.80 3.38
CA LYS A 73 2.97 -7.65 3.70
C LYS A 73 1.99 -7.83 2.53
N CYS A 74 2.47 -7.80 1.28
CA CYS A 74 1.64 -7.94 0.08
C CYS A 74 0.98 -9.31 -0.06
N PHE A 75 1.57 -10.35 0.53
CA PHE A 75 0.99 -11.70 0.52
C PHE A 75 -0.05 -11.93 1.62
N GLU A 76 -0.12 -11.02 2.60
CA GLU A 76 -1.07 -11.09 3.73
C GLU A 76 -2.27 -10.16 3.51
N ARG A 77 -2.05 -9.02 2.85
CA ARG A 77 -3.05 -7.95 2.68
C ARG A 77 -3.61 -7.94 1.26
N LYS A 78 -4.94 -7.82 1.14
CA LYS A 78 -5.63 -7.68 -0.15
C LYS A 78 -5.30 -6.39 -0.91
N ARG A 79 -4.92 -5.32 -0.21
CA ARG A 79 -4.55 -4.03 -0.81
C ARG A 79 -3.31 -3.48 -0.11
N THR A 80 -2.36 -2.99 -0.88
CA THR A 80 -1.12 -2.39 -0.38
C THR A 80 -0.79 -1.12 -1.16
N LYS A 81 0.08 -0.27 -0.59
CA LYS A 81 0.65 0.89 -1.29
C LYS A 81 1.79 0.52 -2.23
N PHE A 82 2.33 -0.69 -2.10
CA PHE A 82 3.48 -1.16 -2.88
C PHE A 82 3.08 -1.44 -4.33
N ILE A 83 3.80 -0.84 -5.27
CA ILE A 83 3.59 -1.03 -6.71
C ILE A 83 4.77 -1.81 -7.28
N ALA A 84 4.53 -3.07 -7.63
CA ALA A 84 5.54 -4.00 -8.11
C ALA A 84 6.28 -3.49 -9.36
N CYS A 85 5.56 -2.90 -10.32
CA CYS A 85 6.16 -2.38 -11.54
C CYS A 85 7.08 -1.17 -11.27
N ASP A 86 6.74 -0.32 -10.30
CA ASP A 86 7.58 0.84 -9.94
C ASP A 86 8.89 0.38 -9.34
N PHE A 87 8.81 -0.55 -8.38
CA PHE A 87 9.98 -1.17 -7.76
C PHE A 87 10.87 -1.82 -8.81
N LEU A 88 10.30 -2.62 -9.71
CA LEU A 88 11.09 -3.32 -10.73
C LEU A 88 11.75 -2.33 -11.70
N THR A 89 11.04 -1.25 -12.06
CA THR A 89 11.59 -0.20 -12.91
C THR A 89 12.77 0.50 -12.25
N GLU A 90 12.63 0.88 -10.97
CA GLU A 90 13.70 1.47 -10.17
C GLU A 90 14.89 0.53 -10.03
N TRP A 91 14.63 -0.74 -9.73
CA TRP A 91 15.66 -1.76 -9.58
C TRP A 91 16.44 -1.94 -10.88
N LEU A 92 15.75 -2.14 -12.02
CA LEU A 92 16.38 -2.31 -13.33
C LEU A 92 17.15 -1.07 -13.77
N TYR A 93 16.63 0.12 -13.46
CA TYR A 93 17.30 1.37 -13.77
C TYR A 93 18.63 1.48 -13.02
N ASN A 94 18.63 1.27 -11.70
CA ASN A 94 19.83 1.39 -10.87
C ASN A 94 20.84 0.24 -11.08
N GLN A 95 20.39 -0.94 -11.51
CA GLN A 95 21.27 -2.08 -11.86
C GLN A 95 21.80 -2.01 -13.30
N ASN A 96 21.51 -0.94 -14.05
CA ASN A 96 21.97 -0.79 -15.41
C ASN A 96 23.51 -0.64 -15.46
N PRO A 97 24.25 -1.52 -16.16
CA PRO A 97 25.71 -1.41 -16.26
C PRO A 97 26.21 -0.09 -16.85
N LYS A 98 25.36 0.64 -17.58
CA LYS A 98 25.70 1.97 -18.12
C LYS A 98 25.76 3.06 -17.04
N ARG A 99 25.26 2.79 -15.83
CA ARG A 99 25.19 3.73 -14.69
C ARG A 99 26.19 3.39 -13.59
N ILE A 100 27.22 2.59 -13.88
CA ILE A 100 28.24 2.24 -12.88
C ILE A 100 28.93 3.53 -12.40
N GLY A 101 28.90 3.76 -11.09
CA GLY A 101 29.49 4.94 -10.45
C GLY A 101 28.54 6.14 -10.32
N GLU A 102 27.32 6.04 -10.82
CA GLU A 102 26.27 7.03 -10.54
C GLU A 102 25.56 6.74 -9.21
N ASP A 103 25.02 7.79 -8.60
CA ASP A 103 24.23 7.67 -7.37
C ASP A 103 22.89 6.96 -7.62
N PHE A 104 22.37 6.36 -6.55
CA PHE A 104 21.05 5.74 -6.55
C PHE A 104 19.97 6.78 -6.92
N THR A 105 19.10 6.40 -7.85
CA THR A 105 18.00 7.25 -8.33
C THR A 105 16.67 6.61 -7.94
N GLU A 106 15.89 7.30 -7.11
CA GLU A 106 14.53 6.91 -6.75
C GLU A 106 13.58 6.94 -7.96
N PHE A 107 12.56 6.09 -7.94
CA PHE A 107 11.60 5.88 -9.03
C PHE A 107 11.06 7.19 -9.64
N PHE A 108 10.59 8.12 -8.81
CA PHE A 108 9.98 9.37 -9.28
C PHE A 108 11.00 10.35 -9.89
N SER A 109 12.29 10.15 -9.60
CA SER A 109 13.41 10.97 -10.09
C SER A 109 14.03 10.41 -11.37
N ILE A 110 13.59 9.24 -11.84
CA ILE A 110 14.07 8.66 -13.09
C ILE A 110 13.60 9.53 -14.28
N PRO A 111 14.48 10.00 -15.18
CA PRO A 111 14.14 11.03 -16.15
C PRO A 111 12.93 10.71 -17.05
N PHE A 112 12.84 9.48 -17.56
CA PHE A 112 11.71 9.08 -18.41
C PHE A 112 10.42 8.89 -17.61
N VAL A 113 10.52 8.53 -16.32
CA VAL A 113 9.38 8.39 -15.43
C VAL A 113 8.84 9.76 -15.07
N GLU A 114 9.70 10.68 -14.65
CA GLU A 114 9.34 12.06 -14.33
C GLU A 114 8.65 12.74 -15.52
N GLN A 115 9.26 12.65 -16.70
CA GLN A 115 8.70 13.22 -17.93
C GLN A 115 7.32 12.61 -18.26
N TRP A 116 7.17 11.29 -18.11
CA TRP A 116 5.90 10.61 -18.35
C TRP A 116 4.82 11.07 -17.37
N LEU A 117 5.13 11.13 -16.07
CA LEU A 117 4.19 11.49 -15.01
C LEU A 117 3.74 12.96 -15.09
N LYS A 118 4.55 13.84 -15.69
CA LYS A 118 4.15 15.23 -15.97
C LYS A 118 2.94 15.30 -16.92
N HIS A 119 2.90 14.44 -17.93
CA HIS A 119 1.80 14.38 -18.90
C HIS A 119 0.69 13.41 -18.45
N HIS A 120 1.02 12.43 -17.61
CA HIS A 120 0.12 11.38 -17.14
C HIS A 120 0.17 11.26 -15.61
N PRO A 121 -0.38 12.25 -14.87
CA PRO A 121 -0.36 12.21 -13.42
C PRO A 121 -1.15 11.01 -12.89
N ARG A 122 -0.60 10.34 -11.89
CA ARG A 122 -1.27 9.21 -11.24
C ARG A 122 -2.39 9.69 -10.32
N PRO A 123 -3.47 8.91 -10.16
CA PRO A 123 -4.46 9.19 -9.14
C PRO A 123 -3.83 9.12 -7.75
N PRO A 124 -4.31 9.94 -6.78
CA PRO A 124 -3.79 9.92 -5.43
C PRO A 124 -4.00 8.55 -4.78
N ILE A 125 -3.00 8.08 -4.03
CA ILE A 125 -3.10 6.85 -3.27
C ILE A 125 -4.12 7.06 -2.14
N PRO A 126 -5.09 6.15 -1.93
CA PRO A 126 -6.05 6.26 -0.85
C PRO A 126 -5.35 6.40 0.51
N LEU A 127 -5.81 7.34 1.34
CA LEU A 127 -5.22 7.63 2.65
C LEU A 127 -5.11 6.36 3.53
N SER A 128 -6.10 5.48 3.48
CA SER A 128 -6.10 4.22 4.22
C SER A 128 -4.91 3.29 3.92
N LEU A 129 -4.27 3.45 2.75
CA LEU A 129 -3.07 2.69 2.38
C LEU A 129 -1.76 3.40 2.75
N LEU A 130 -1.83 4.70 3.02
CA LEU A 130 -0.68 5.52 3.40
C LEU A 130 -0.45 5.53 4.91
N LEU A 131 -1.53 5.44 5.70
CA LEU A 131 -1.46 5.44 7.16
C LEU A 131 -0.73 4.21 7.68
N THR A 132 0.15 4.46 8.65
CA THR A 132 0.68 3.42 9.54
C THR A 132 -0.42 2.86 10.43
N GLU A 133 -0.18 1.71 11.06
CA GLU A 133 -1.14 1.10 11.98
C GLU A 133 -1.41 2.03 13.17
N GLU A 134 -0.37 2.72 13.65
CA GLU A 134 -0.43 3.67 14.76
C GLU A 134 -1.25 4.92 14.39
N GLU A 135 -0.98 5.53 13.23
CA GLU A 135 -1.75 6.68 12.76
C GLU A 135 -3.22 6.33 12.52
N ALA A 136 -3.47 5.17 11.89
CA ALA A 136 -4.83 4.68 11.69
C ALA A 136 -5.56 4.46 13.01
N ALA A 137 -4.88 3.87 14.01
CA ALA A 137 -5.44 3.67 15.35
C ALA A 137 -5.76 5.01 16.02
N LEU A 138 -4.86 6.00 15.95
CA LEU A 138 -5.11 7.34 16.50
C LEU A 138 -6.31 8.01 15.83
N CYS A 139 -6.42 7.93 14.50
CA CYS A 139 -7.58 8.42 13.77
C CYS A 139 -8.86 7.74 14.28
N ILE A 140 -8.93 6.41 14.27
CA ILE A 140 -10.12 5.65 14.70
C ILE A 140 -10.50 5.99 16.14
N GLN A 141 -9.54 6.00 17.06
CA GLN A 141 -9.78 6.29 18.46
C GLN A 141 -10.26 7.73 18.67
N SER A 142 -9.71 8.71 17.95
CA SER A 142 -10.16 10.11 18.02
C SER A 142 -11.61 10.26 17.54
N PHE A 143 -11.97 9.57 16.45
CA PHE A 143 -13.34 9.52 15.95
C PHE A 143 -14.29 8.89 16.96
N TRP A 144 -13.88 7.79 17.60
CA TRP A 144 -14.66 7.10 18.62
C TRP A 144 -14.87 7.96 19.87
N ARG A 145 -13.82 8.56 20.43
CA ARG A 145 -13.93 9.48 21.56
C ARG A 145 -14.89 10.63 21.25
N ALA A 146 -14.75 11.23 20.06
CA ALA A 146 -15.66 12.29 19.63
C ALA A 146 -17.10 11.79 19.41
N TYR A 147 -17.28 10.55 18.96
CA TYR A 147 -18.60 9.92 18.84
C TYR A 147 -19.26 9.73 20.21
N LEU A 148 -18.52 9.21 21.20
CA LEU A 148 -19.04 9.06 22.56
C LEU A 148 -19.51 10.39 23.15
N VAL A 149 -18.72 11.46 23.00
CA VAL A 149 -19.13 12.81 23.42
C VAL A 149 -20.39 13.27 22.68
N ARG A 150 -20.59 12.87 21.42
CA ARG A 150 -21.82 13.15 20.68
C ARG A 150 -23.00 12.31 21.13
N CYS A 151 -22.80 11.17 21.78
CA CYS A 151 -23.91 10.39 22.32
C CYS A 151 -24.47 10.99 23.61
N ASP A 152 -23.74 11.90 24.26
CA ASP A 152 -24.18 12.60 25.46
C ASP A 152 -25.44 13.46 25.16
N PRO A 153 -26.56 13.26 25.89
CA PRO A 153 -27.79 14.02 25.69
C PRO A 153 -27.60 15.54 25.78
N GLU A 154 -26.79 16.04 26.73
CA GLU A 154 -26.58 17.48 26.89
C GLU A 154 -25.85 18.07 25.68
N ILE A 155 -24.89 17.32 25.14
CA ILE A 155 -24.17 17.70 23.91
C ILE A 155 -25.10 17.66 22.70
N GLN A 156 -26.02 16.69 22.61
CA GLN A 156 -27.01 16.63 21.54
C GLN A 156 -27.97 17.82 21.60
N ASP A 157 -28.46 18.17 22.78
CA ASP A 157 -29.34 19.32 22.99
C ASP A 157 -28.64 20.62 22.60
N LEU A 158 -27.38 20.79 23.00
CA LEU A 158 -26.55 21.92 22.57
C LEU A 158 -26.42 21.99 21.05
N ARG A 159 -26.17 20.85 20.38
CA ARG A 159 -26.05 20.78 18.91
C ARG A 159 -27.35 21.14 18.21
N GLN A 160 -28.48 20.66 18.72
CA GLN A 160 -29.81 21.00 18.19
C GLN A 160 -30.10 22.49 18.38
N TRP A 161 -29.80 23.05 19.55
CA TRP A 161 -29.95 24.47 19.83
C TRP A 161 -29.08 25.33 18.89
N GLN A 162 -27.80 24.99 18.72
CA GLN A 162 -26.91 25.66 17.78
C GLN A 162 -27.40 25.55 16.32
N LYS A 163 -28.01 24.43 15.94
CA LYS A 163 -28.64 24.25 14.62
C LYS A 163 -29.81 25.20 14.43
N LYS A 164 -30.73 25.29 15.41
CA LYS A 164 -31.87 26.23 15.40
C LYS A 164 -31.39 27.67 15.23
N LEU A 165 -30.39 28.11 16.00
CA LEU A 165 -29.83 29.46 15.85
C LEU A 165 -29.32 29.77 14.45
N ARG A 166 -28.65 28.82 13.78
CA ARG A 166 -28.19 29.00 12.40
C ARG A 166 -29.35 29.10 11.41
N GLU A 167 -30.39 28.32 11.61
CA GLU A 167 -31.60 28.36 10.78
C GLU A 167 -32.38 29.66 10.97
N ASP A 168 -32.46 30.15 12.21
CA ASP A 168 -33.16 31.38 12.58
C ASP A 168 -32.43 32.64 12.07
N LYS A 169 -31.09 32.60 11.98
CA LYS A 169 -30.27 33.73 11.49
C LYS A 169 -30.70 34.25 10.12
N HIS A 170 -31.21 33.38 9.26
CA HIS A 170 -31.64 33.73 7.89
C HIS A 170 -33.14 33.56 7.67
N ILE A 171 -33.94 33.51 8.74
CA ILE A 171 -35.37 33.20 8.64
C ILE A 171 -36.13 34.22 7.78
N ARG A 172 -35.83 35.52 7.92
CA ARG A 172 -36.45 36.58 7.12
C ARG A 172 -36.18 36.43 5.62
N GLN A 173 -34.96 36.04 5.26
CA GLN A 173 -34.57 35.80 3.87
C GLN A 173 -35.25 34.54 3.31
N ARG A 174 -35.32 33.46 4.11
CA ARG A 174 -36.02 32.22 3.74
C ARG A 174 -37.52 32.43 3.54
N VAL A 175 -38.16 33.19 4.42
CA VAL A 175 -39.58 33.58 4.30
C VAL A 175 -39.82 34.41 3.04
N LYS A 176 -38.94 35.39 2.76
CA LYS A 176 -39.04 36.19 1.53
C LYS A 176 -38.93 35.32 0.26
N ILE A 177 -37.98 34.38 0.23
CA ILE A 177 -37.82 33.43 -0.88
C ILE A 177 -39.04 32.51 -1.02
N PHE A 178 -39.61 32.05 0.10
CA PHE A 178 -40.79 31.19 0.09
C PHE A 178 -42.00 31.89 -0.54
N TRP A 179 -42.31 33.12 -0.12
CA TRP A 179 -43.43 33.88 -0.67
C TRP A 179 -43.23 34.24 -2.14
N ALA A 180 -42.02 34.67 -2.52
CA ALA A 180 -41.69 34.93 -3.92
C ALA A 180 -41.92 33.71 -4.84
N LYS A 181 -41.76 32.48 -4.32
CA LYS A 181 -42.07 31.24 -5.07
C LYS A 181 -43.56 30.91 -5.12
N GLN A 182 -44.34 31.28 -4.11
CA GLN A 182 -45.80 31.08 -4.10
C GLN A 182 -46.50 32.05 -5.05
N GLU A 183 -46.03 33.28 -5.14
CA GLU A 183 -46.59 34.32 -6.04
C GLU A 183 -46.30 34.07 -7.53
N GLN A 184 -45.33 33.22 -7.85
CA GLN A 184 -44.98 32.81 -9.22
C GLN A 184 -45.75 31.58 -9.72
N LYS A 185 -46.60 31.00 -8.88
CA LYS A 185 -47.40 29.80 -9.17
C LYS A 185 -48.84 30.19 -9.51
#